data_AF-A0A2C1CUR5-F1
#
_entry.id   AF-A0A2C1CUR5-F1
#
_cell.length_a   1.000
_cell.length_b   1.000
_cell.length_c   1.000
_cell.angle_alpha   90.00
_cell.angle_beta   90.00
_cell.angle_gamma   90.00
#
_symmetry.space_group_name_H-M   'P 1'
#
loop_
_entity.id
_entity.type
_entity.pdbx_description
1 polymer ?
#
loop_
_entity_poly.entity_id
_entity_poly.type
_entity_poly.pdbx_seq_one_letter_code
_entity_poly.pdbx_strand_id
1 'polypeptide(L)'
;MVENSGLKRCTVCKKYKMLDHFHNNRTNRDGLADACKPCNNVLKYSGKRSVFIVEIDGQEIECKKCNTCDEVKPLHKFHSNGTNSGKYSRRGSCGQCENRKKTERKWKSMAMKKALIAANTTKS
;
A
#
# COMPACT_ATOMS: atom_id res chain seq x y z
N MET A 1 -25.24 -13.26 -29.91
CA MET A 1 -25.66 -12.65 -28.63
C MET A 1 -24.42 -12.55 -27.75
N VAL A 2 -23.76 -11.39 -27.66
CA VAL A 2 -22.56 -11.23 -26.83
C VAL A 2 -22.96 -10.41 -25.61
N GLU A 3 -23.69 -11.03 -24.70
CA GLU A 3 -24.06 -10.43 -23.42
C GLU A 3 -23.14 -10.96 -22.33
N ASN A 4 -21.93 -10.43 -22.29
CA ASN A 4 -21.10 -10.51 -21.09
C ASN A 4 -20.36 -9.19 -20.96
N SER A 5 -21.10 -8.17 -20.51
CA SER A 5 -20.60 -6.84 -20.19
C SER A 5 -19.55 -6.97 -19.08
N GLY A 6 -18.30 -7.23 -19.47
CA GLY A 6 -17.14 -7.47 -18.59
C GLY A 6 -16.73 -6.27 -17.73
N LEU A 7 -17.61 -5.28 -17.60
CA LEU A 7 -17.42 -4.04 -16.85
C LEU A 7 -18.51 -3.91 -15.79
N LYS A 8 -18.12 -3.60 -14.56
CA LYS A 8 -19.00 -3.21 -13.45
C LYS A 8 -18.71 -1.76 -13.06
N ARG A 9 -19.76 -1.00 -12.73
CA ARG A 9 -19.63 0.37 -12.23
C ARG A 9 -19.32 0.36 -10.73
N CYS A 10 -18.23 1.00 -10.32
CA CYS A 10 -17.89 1.15 -8.90
C CYS A 10 -18.85 2.13 -8.21
N THR A 11 -19.42 1.76 -7.06
CA THR A 11 -20.33 2.65 -6.31
C THR A 11 -19.63 3.82 -5.63
N VAL A 12 -18.31 3.78 -5.46
CA VAL A 12 -17.51 4.83 -4.82
C VAL A 12 -16.96 5.81 -5.85
N CYS A 13 -16.11 5.37 -6.77
CA CYS A 13 -15.52 6.26 -7.78
C CYS A 13 -16.40 6.45 -9.01
N LYS A 14 -17.55 5.78 -9.11
CA LYS A 14 -18.55 5.89 -10.20
C LYS A 14 -18.07 5.53 -11.61
N LYS A 15 -16.81 5.10 -11.76
CA LYS A 15 -16.21 4.65 -13.03
C LYS A 15 -16.51 3.17 -13.32
N TYR A 16 -16.62 2.82 -14.59
CA TYR A 16 -16.71 1.44 -15.06
C TYR A 16 -15.31 0.81 -15.07
N LYS A 17 -15.19 -0.39 -14.50
CA LYS A 17 -13.94 -1.15 -14.41
C LYS A 17 -14.21 -2.60 -14.74
N MET A 18 -13.17 -3.32 -15.17
CA MET A 18 -13.24 -4.75 -15.43
C MET A 18 -13.66 -5.52 -14.17
N LEU A 19 -14.35 -6.66 -14.33
CA LEU A 19 -14.86 -7.45 -13.20
C LEU A 19 -13.75 -7.90 -12.23
N ASP A 20 -12.55 -8.16 -12.74
CA ASP A 20 -11.36 -8.51 -11.95
C ASP A 20 -10.82 -7.35 -11.08
N HIS A 21 -11.27 -6.11 -11.30
CA HIS A 21 -11.02 -4.97 -10.42
C HIS A 21 -11.96 -4.92 -9.21
N PHE A 22 -12.83 -5.90 -9.02
CA PHE A 22 -13.73 -6.04 -7.86
C PHE A 22 -13.35 -7.27 -7.03
N HIS A 23 -13.63 -7.23 -5.73
CA HIS A 23 -13.46 -8.41 -4.87
C HIS A 23 -14.65 -9.36 -5.07
N ASN A 24 -14.43 -10.66 -4.92
CA ASN A 24 -15.54 -11.62 -4.88
C ASN A 24 -16.38 -11.37 -3.63
N ASN A 25 -17.70 -11.25 -3.80
CA ASN A 25 -18.66 -11.15 -2.73
C ASN A 25 -19.91 -11.98 -3.06
N ARG A 26 -20.00 -13.18 -2.47
CA ARG A 26 -21.08 -14.14 -2.77
C ARG A 26 -22.46 -13.69 -2.27
N THR A 27 -22.53 -12.65 -1.43
CA THR A 27 -23.81 -12.09 -0.98
C THR A 27 -24.47 -11.21 -2.03
N ASN A 28 -23.69 -10.71 -2.99
CA ASN A 28 -24.20 -9.85 -4.06
C ASN A 28 -24.70 -10.70 -5.23
N ARG A 29 -25.73 -10.20 -5.93
CA ARG A 29 -26.37 -10.91 -7.05
C ARG A 29 -25.39 -11.33 -8.14
N ASP A 30 -24.37 -10.52 -8.39
CA ASP A 30 -23.33 -10.75 -9.41
C ASP A 30 -22.06 -11.40 -8.84
N GLY A 31 -22.07 -11.79 -7.55
CA GLY A 31 -20.92 -12.40 -6.89
C GLY A 31 -19.72 -11.46 -6.69
N LEU A 32 -19.87 -10.16 -6.93
CA LEU A 32 -18.79 -9.17 -6.85
C LEU A 32 -19.14 -8.02 -5.90
N ALA A 33 -18.13 -7.46 -5.23
CA ALA A 33 -18.29 -6.27 -4.40
C ALA A 33 -18.78 -5.07 -5.23
N ASP A 34 -19.47 -4.13 -4.59
CA ASP A 34 -20.02 -2.94 -5.28
C ASP A 34 -18.98 -1.84 -5.51
N ALA A 35 -17.94 -1.84 -4.67
CA ALA A 35 -16.77 -0.97 -4.81
C ALA A 35 -15.60 -1.73 -5.41
N CYS A 36 -14.84 -1.09 -6.30
CA CYS A 36 -13.60 -1.65 -6.84
C CYS A 36 -12.56 -1.83 -5.72
N LYS A 37 -11.59 -2.73 -5.92
CA LYS A 37 -10.58 -3.11 -4.91
C LYS A 37 -9.88 -1.90 -4.26
N PRO A 38 -9.41 -0.86 -5.00
CA PRO A 38 -8.88 0.36 -4.38
C PRO A 38 -9.89 1.05 -3.46
N CYS A 39 -11.10 1.31 -3.94
CA CYS A 39 -12.14 2.00 -3.19
C CYS A 39 -12.63 1.19 -1.98
N ASN A 40 -12.74 -0.13 -2.09
CA ASN A 40 -13.07 -1.00 -0.98
C ASN A 40 -11.99 -0.92 0.12
N ASN A 41 -10.71 -0.88 -0.28
CA ASN A 41 -9.61 -0.70 0.65
C ASN A 41 -9.62 0.69 1.33
N VAL A 42 -10.13 1.74 0.67
CA VAL A 42 -10.37 3.04 1.32
C VAL A 42 -11.46 2.93 2.37
N LEU A 43 -12.62 2.36 2.02
CA LEU A 43 -13.76 2.25 2.92
C LEU A 43 -13.45 1.40 4.16
N LYS A 44 -12.76 0.27 3.98
CA LYS A 44 -12.40 -0.64 5.08
C LYS A 44 -11.37 -0.03 6.04
N TYR A 45 -10.51 0.85 5.53
CA TYR A 45 -9.45 1.49 6.31
C TYR A 45 -9.57 3.01 6.16
N SER A 46 -10.59 3.59 6.79
CA SER A 46 -10.93 5.04 6.81
C SER A 46 -9.82 5.98 7.31
N GLY A 47 -8.59 5.49 7.54
CA GLY A 47 -7.44 6.29 7.92
C GLY A 47 -6.77 6.99 6.73
N LYS A 48 -5.97 8.03 7.04
CA LYS A 48 -5.11 8.81 6.12
C LYS A 48 -4.09 7.98 5.28
N ARG A 49 -4.15 6.66 5.36
CA ARG A 49 -3.15 5.67 4.88
C ARG A 49 -3.73 4.72 3.83
N SER A 50 -4.97 4.91 3.40
CA SER A 50 -5.61 4.09 2.37
C SER A 50 -5.11 4.40 0.95
N VAL A 51 -5.30 3.45 0.03
CA VAL A 51 -4.94 3.60 -1.38
C VAL A 51 -6.05 4.34 -2.10
N PHE A 52 -5.76 5.48 -2.71
CA PHE A 52 -6.72 6.24 -3.51
C PHE A 52 -6.26 6.33 -4.96
N ILE A 53 -7.18 6.62 -5.87
CA ILE A 53 -6.90 6.78 -7.29
C ILE A 53 -6.82 8.28 -7.57
N VAL A 54 -5.74 8.73 -8.19
CA VAL A 54 -5.61 10.08 -8.76
C VAL A 54 -5.52 9.97 -10.26
N GLU A 55 -6.01 10.99 -10.97
CA GLU A 55 -5.87 11.10 -12.41
C GLU A 55 -4.76 12.10 -12.72
N ILE A 56 -3.73 11.66 -13.46
CA ILE A 56 -2.59 12.47 -13.89
C ILE A 56 -2.41 12.21 -15.38
N ASP A 57 -2.48 13.25 -16.20
CA ASP A 57 -2.37 13.17 -17.68
C ASP A 57 -3.34 12.15 -18.31
N GLY A 58 -4.56 12.06 -17.78
CA GLY A 58 -5.58 11.10 -18.22
C GLY A 58 -5.34 9.65 -17.79
N GLN A 59 -4.27 9.38 -17.02
CA GLN A 59 -3.96 8.06 -16.49
C GLN A 59 -4.41 7.92 -15.03
N GLU A 60 -5.08 6.82 -14.72
CA GLU A 60 -5.45 6.48 -13.34
C GLU A 60 -4.27 5.87 -12.59
N ILE A 61 -3.74 6.62 -11.62
CA ILE A 61 -2.62 6.19 -10.80
C ILE A 61 -3.12 5.85 -9.40
N GLU A 62 -2.86 4.63 -8.96
CA GLU A 62 -3.08 4.21 -7.58
C GLU A 62 -1.99 4.82 -6.68
N CYS A 63 -2.40 5.62 -5.70
CA CYS A 63 -1.55 6.41 -4.83
C CYS A 63 -1.83 6.12 -3.35
N LYS A 64 -0.84 6.41 -2.50
CA LYS A 64 -0.93 6.30 -1.04
C LYS A 64 -0.08 7.39 -0.39
N LYS A 65 -0.54 7.93 0.73
CA LYS A 65 0.24 8.87 1.56
C LYS A 65 1.23 8.12 2.44
N CYS A 66 2.50 8.55 2.44
CA CYS A 66 3.53 8.02 3.33
C CYS A 66 3.31 8.48 4.78
N ASN A 67 3.37 7.56 5.75
CA ASN A 67 3.23 7.90 7.17
C ASN A 67 4.51 8.44 7.83
N THR A 68 5.60 8.60 7.08
CA THR A 68 6.89 9.07 7.60
C THR A 68 7.29 10.42 7.02
N CYS A 69 7.06 10.64 5.72
CA CYS A 69 7.38 11.91 5.05
C CYS A 69 6.14 12.66 4.57
N ASP A 70 4.93 12.16 4.83
CA ASP A 70 3.65 12.75 4.42
C ASP A 70 3.42 13.00 2.93
N GLU A 71 4.37 12.66 2.06
CA GLU A 71 4.21 12.75 0.61
C GLU A 71 3.24 11.68 0.07
N VAL A 72 2.46 12.07 -0.92
CA VAL A 72 1.66 11.14 -1.76
C VAL A 72 2.58 10.55 -2.82
N LYS A 73 2.62 9.22 -2.90
CA LYS A 73 3.44 8.51 -3.89
C LYS A 73 2.62 7.39 -4.56
N PRO A 74 3.00 6.98 -5.78
CA PRO A 74 2.43 5.81 -6.42
C PRO A 74 2.53 4.56 -5.55
N LEU A 75 1.53 3.69 -5.60
CA LEU A 75 1.40 2.52 -4.73
C LEU A 75 2.60 1.57 -4.81
N HIS A 76 3.20 1.44 -6.00
CA HIS A 76 4.37 0.59 -6.22
C HIS A 76 5.63 1.08 -5.49
N LYS A 77 5.69 2.35 -5.05
CA LYS A 77 6.80 2.91 -4.25
C LYS A 77 6.77 2.50 -2.78
N PHE A 78 5.73 1.81 -2.32
CA PHE A 78 5.62 1.23 -0.99
C PHE A 78 5.88 -0.26 -1.10
N HIS A 79 6.55 -0.93 -0.15
CA HIS A 79 6.75 -2.39 -0.21
C HIS A 79 5.47 -3.17 0.14
N SER A 80 5.32 -4.41 -0.35
CA SER A 80 4.23 -5.31 0.06
C SER A 80 4.41 -5.76 1.51
N ASN A 81 3.31 -6.16 2.14
CA ASN A 81 3.34 -6.86 3.43
C ASN A 81 3.56 -8.38 3.29
N GLY A 82 3.87 -8.88 2.09
CA GLY A 82 4.09 -10.29 1.79
C GLY A 82 3.26 -10.77 0.60
N THR A 83 3.57 -11.95 0.08
CA THR A 83 2.93 -12.56 -1.11
C THR A 83 1.44 -12.84 -0.89
N ASN A 84 1.04 -13.25 0.31
CA ASN A 84 -0.36 -13.60 0.64
C ASN A 84 -1.26 -12.39 0.95
N SER A 85 -0.72 -11.17 0.94
CA SER A 85 -1.41 -9.99 1.47
C SER A 85 -2.24 -9.20 0.43
N GLY A 86 -2.17 -9.59 -0.85
CA GLY A 86 -2.87 -8.92 -1.95
C GLY A 86 -2.23 -7.58 -2.36
N LYS A 87 -2.50 -7.14 -3.60
CA LYS A 87 -1.87 -5.96 -4.23
C LYS A 87 -1.93 -4.69 -3.37
N TYR A 88 -3.05 -4.46 -2.69
CA TYR A 88 -3.30 -3.23 -1.93
C TYR A 88 -2.78 -3.26 -0.49
N SER A 89 -2.26 -4.39 -0.02
CA SER A 89 -1.60 -4.48 1.28
C SER A 89 -0.14 -4.05 1.16
N ARG A 90 0.04 -2.72 1.22
CA ARG A 90 1.35 -2.07 1.20
C ARG A 90 1.68 -1.47 2.56
N ARG A 91 2.98 -1.39 2.86
CA ARG A 91 3.52 -0.75 4.05
C ARG A 91 3.05 0.71 4.17
N GLY A 92 3.03 1.22 5.40
CA GLY A 92 2.64 2.61 5.66
C GLY A 92 3.70 3.64 5.26
N SER A 93 4.97 3.26 5.28
CA SER A 93 6.09 4.11 4.83
C SER A 93 6.51 3.75 3.40
N CYS A 94 6.92 4.75 2.63
CA CYS A 94 7.48 4.52 1.30
C CYS A 94 8.85 3.81 1.39
N GLY A 95 9.28 3.18 0.29
CA GLY A 95 10.54 2.43 0.25
C GLY A 95 11.77 3.30 0.58
N GLN A 96 11.76 4.59 0.20
CA GLN A 96 12.82 5.54 0.56
C GLN A 96 12.92 5.73 2.08
N CYS A 97 11.80 5.97 2.76
CA CYS A 97 11.75 6.11 4.22
C CYS A 97 12.14 4.81 4.94
N GLU A 98 11.68 3.66 4.44
CA GLU A 98 12.07 2.34 4.98
C GLU A 98 13.58 2.11 4.86
N ASN A 99 14.17 2.43 3.71
CA ASN A 99 15.61 2.29 3.48
C ASN A 99 16.41 3.21 4.39
N ARG A 100 15.99 4.47 4.55
CA ARG A 100 16.63 5.42 5.49
C ARG A 100 16.63 4.85 6.92
N LYS A 101 15.47 4.38 7.42
CA LYS A 101 15.34 3.77 8.75
C LYS A 101 16.24 2.53 8.91
N LYS A 102 16.36 1.69 7.88
CA LYS A 102 17.26 0.52 7.91
C LYS A 102 18.73 0.93 8.04
N THR A 103 19.17 1.91 7.26
CA THR A 103 20.54 2.45 7.33
C THR A 103 20.83 3.04 8.69
N GLU A 104 19.92 3.85 9.24
CA GLU A 104 20.05 4.43 10.58
C GLU A 104 20.15 3.36 11.67
N ARG A 105 19.29 2.33 11.63
CA ARG A 105 19.33 1.20 12.58
C ARG A 105 20.67 0.45 12.51
N LYS A 106 21.17 0.20 11.30
CA LYS A 106 22.48 -0.45 11.10
C LYS A 106 23.61 0.39 11.69
N TRP A 107 23.62 1.69 11.42
CA TRP A 107 24.62 2.61 11.98
C TRP A 107 24.59 2.67 13.51
N LYS A 108 23.41 2.82 14.11
CA LYS A 108 23.24 2.81 15.58
C LYS A 108 23.70 1.49 16.21
N SER A 109 23.37 0.35 15.59
CA SER A 109 23.81 -0.97 16.03
C SER A 109 25.34 -1.11 16.00
N MET A 110 25.99 -0.64 14.93
CA MET A 110 27.45 -0.63 14.82
C MET A 110 28.11 0.28 15.88
N ALA A 111 27.56 1.47 16.11
CA ALA A 111 28.05 2.38 17.14
C ALA A 111 27.96 1.77 18.54
N MET A 112 26.82 1.14 18.87
CA MET A 112 26.62 0.44 20.14
C MET A 112 27.64 -0.70 20.32
N LYS A 113 27.84 -1.52 19.28
CA LYS A 113 28.82 -2.61 19.31
C LYS A 113 30.25 -2.09 19.58
N LYS A 114 30.65 -1.00 18.94
CA LYS A 114 31.95 -0.36 19.17
C LYS A 114 32.09 0.16 20.62
N ALA A 115 31.06 0.82 21.14
CA ALA A 115 31.06 1.33 22.51
C ALA A 115 31.19 0.21 23.56
N LEU A 116 30.48 -0.91 23.36
CA LEU A 116 30.58 -2.08 24.23
C LEU A 116 31.98 -2.71 24.21
N ILE A 117 32.60 -2.83 23.04
CA ILE A 117 33.98 -3.34 22.92
C ILE A 117 34.95 -2.42 23.67
N ALA A 118 34.87 -1.10 23.44
CA ALA A 118 35.75 -0.13 24.10
C ALA A 118 35.62 -0.18 25.63
N ALA A 119 34.40 -0.23 26.16
CA ALA A 119 34.14 -0.29 27.60
C ALA A 119 34.67 -1.58 28.26
N ASN A 120 34.69 -2.69 27.53
CA ASN A 120 35.25 -3.95 28.02
C ASN A 120 36.77 -3.95 27.98
N THR A 121 37.39 -3.33 26.97
CA THR A 121 38.85 -3.24 26.86
C THR A 121 39.49 -2.28 27.86
N THR A 122 38.75 -1.30 28.38
CA THR A 122 39.25 -0.37 29.41
C THR A 122 39.18 -0.92 30.84
N LYS A 123 38.58 -2.09 31.03
CA LYS A 123 38.44 -2.77 32.34
C LYS A 123 39.42 -3.95 32.52
N SER A 124 40.27 -4.21 31.54
CA SER A 124 41.41 -5.15 31.59
C SER A 124 42.71 -4.38 31.62
#